data_AF-A0A377JIX3-F1
#
_entry.id   AF-A0A377JIX3-F1
#
_cell.length_a   1.000
_cell.length_b   1.000
_cell.length_c   1.000
_cell.angle_alpha   90.00
_cell.angle_beta   90.00
_cell.angle_gamma   90.00
#
_symmetry.space_group_name_H-M   'P 1'
#
loop_
_entity.id
_entity.type
_entity.pdbx_description
1 polymer ?
#
loop_
_entity_poly.entity_id
_entity_poly.type
_entity_poly.pdbx_seq_one_letter_code
_entity_poly.pdbx_strand_id
1 'polypeptide(L)'
;MLIQLLFVMLAAVNIAAYFFMWKDKVRAVRHGWRISENTFFLLSLLGGFIGVYCGMKRFRHKTKHFSFKFVVILSAFVWLILMPYWYFFLE
;
A
#
# COMPACT_ATOMS: atom_id res chain seq x y z
N MET A 1 -24.01 -0.56 -5.46
CA MET A 1 -23.33 -1.74 -6.06
C MET A 1 -21.87 -1.45 -6.42
N LEU A 2 -21.54 -0.39 -7.18
CA LEU A 2 -20.15 -0.05 -7.52
C LEU A 2 -19.25 0.21 -6.30
N ILE A 3 -19.74 0.95 -5.30
CA ILE A 3 -18.97 1.29 -4.08
C ILE A 3 -18.55 0.03 -3.31
N GLN A 4 -19.45 -0.95 -3.18
CA GLN A 4 -19.13 -2.23 -2.53
C GLN A 4 -18.02 -2.98 -3.28
N LEU A 5 -18.06 -2.97 -4.62
CA LEU A 5 -17.03 -3.59 -5.45
C LEU A 5 -15.66 -2.92 -5.26
N LEU A 6 -15.64 -1.58 -5.12
CA LEU A 6 -14.45 -0.80 -4.83
C LEU A 6 -13.81 -1.18 -3.49
N PHE A 7 -14.62 -1.33 -2.43
CA PHE A 7 -14.13 -1.77 -1.12
C PHE A 7 -13.51 -3.17 -1.16
N VAL A 8 -14.12 -4.10 -1.89
CA VAL A 8 -13.58 -5.47 -2.06
C VAL A 8 -12.25 -5.43 -2.82
N MET A 9 -12.16 -4.65 -3.90
CA MET A 9 -10.91 -4.41 -4.64
C MET A 9 -9.82 -3.83 -3.74
N LEU A 10 -10.13 -2.79 -2.96
CA LEU A 10 -9.19 -2.17 -2.03
C LEU A 10 -8.71 -3.16 -0.96
N ALA A 11 -9.61 -3.97 -0.40
CA ALA A 11 -9.24 -5.00 0.56
C ALA A 11 -8.27 -6.02 -0.05
N ALA A 12 -8.56 -6.50 -1.27
CA ALA A 12 -7.69 -7.43 -1.99
C ALA A 12 -6.30 -6.82 -2.28
N VAL A 13 -6.23 -5.56 -2.72
CA VAL A 13 -4.97 -4.85 -2.99
C VAL A 13 -4.15 -4.68 -1.70
N ASN A 14 -4.79 -4.36 -0.57
CA ASN A 14 -4.11 -4.25 0.73
C ASN A 14 -3.53 -5.60 1.20
N ILE A 15 -4.28 -6.70 1.03
CA ILE A 15 -3.78 -8.03 1.35
C ILE A 15 -2.59 -8.38 0.46
N ALA A 16 -2.70 -8.15 -0.86
CA ALA A 16 -1.61 -8.37 -1.80
C ALA A 16 -0.36 -7.55 -1.43
N ALA A 17 -0.53 -6.26 -1.13
CA ALA A 17 0.55 -5.36 -0.72
C ALA A 17 1.30 -5.86 0.52
N TYR A 18 0.56 -6.36 1.51
CA TYR A 18 1.16 -6.97 2.71
C TYR A 18 2.00 -8.20 2.36
N PHE A 19 1.49 -9.10 1.51
CA PHE A 19 2.23 -10.28 1.06
C PHE A 19 3.48 -9.94 0.25
N PHE A 20 3.42 -8.92 -0.61
CA PHE A 20 4.60 -8.43 -1.31
C PHE A 20 5.67 -7.94 -0.34
N MET A 21 5.29 -7.23 0.73
CA MET A 21 6.21 -6.77 1.76
C MET A 21 6.84 -7.93 2.53
N TRP A 22 6.06 -8.97 2.82
CA TRP A 22 6.56 -10.19 3.44
C TRP A 22 7.55 -10.93 2.53
N LYS A 23 7.22 -11.10 1.24
CA LYS A 23 8.11 -11.74 0.25
C LYS A 23 9.42 -10.97 0.10
N ASP A 24 9.38 -9.64 0.12
CA ASP A 24 10.59 -8.81 0.09
C ASP A 24 11.48 -9.08 1.30
N LYS A 25 10.91 -9.18 2.51
CA LYS A 25 11.66 -9.57 3.71
C LYS A 25 12.29 -10.96 3.58
N VAL A 26 11.54 -11.95 3.10
CA VAL A 26 12.07 -13.32 2.91
C VAL A 26 13.23 -13.32 1.93
N ARG A 27 13.14 -12.57 0.83
CA ARG A 27 14.22 -12.41 -0.16
C ARG A 27 15.44 -11.69 0.44
N ALA A 28 15.22 -10.67 1.27
CA ALA A 28 16.30 -9.98 1.96
C ALA A 28 17.07 -10.88 2.93
N VAL A 29 16.40 -11.84 3.58
CA VAL A 29 17.05 -12.85 4.45
C VAL A 29 17.80 -13.89 3.63
N ARG A 30 17.28 -14.29 2.47
CA ARG A 30 17.89 -15.28 1.58
C ARG A 30 18.97 -14.71 0.65
N HIS A 31 19.44 -13.47 0.89
CA HIS A 31 20.38 -12.75 0.02
C HIS A 31 19.95 -12.69 -1.47
N GLY A 32 18.65 -12.75 -1.74
CA GLY A 32 18.09 -12.67 -3.08
C GLY A 32 17.88 -11.24 -3.56
N TRP A 33 17.48 -11.10 -4.82
CA TRP A 33 17.11 -9.80 -5.42
C TRP A 33 15.97 -9.12 -4.64
N ARG A 34 16.21 -7.88 -4.20
CA ARG A 34 15.24 -7.04 -3.47
C ARG A 34 14.21 -6.45 -4.43
N ILE A 35 12.98 -6.31 -3.96
CA ILE A 35 11.91 -5.67 -4.72
C ILE A 35 12.13 -4.15 -4.71
N SER A 36 11.94 -3.52 -5.87
CA SER A 36 12.09 -2.07 -6.01
C SER A 36 11.03 -1.31 -5.20
N GLU A 37 11.40 -0.15 -4.66
CA GLU A 37 10.49 0.70 -3.88
C GLU A 37 9.32 1.21 -4.72
N ASN A 38 9.57 1.42 -6.02
CA ASN A 38 8.55 1.84 -6.98
C ASN A 38 7.35 0.89 -7.04
N THR A 39 7.57 -0.42 -6.83
CA THR A 39 6.48 -1.40 -6.80
C THR A 39 5.53 -1.11 -5.64
N PHE A 40 6.09 -0.84 -4.45
CA PHE A 40 5.29 -0.50 -3.28
C PHE A 40 4.64 0.89 -3.38
N PHE A 41 5.27 1.84 -4.07
CA PHE A 41 4.66 3.14 -4.37
C PHE A 41 3.44 2.99 -5.26
N LEU A 42 3.55 2.20 -6.33
CA LEU A 42 2.42 1.89 -7.20
C LEU A 42 1.30 1.18 -6.44
N LEU A 43 1.61 0.16 -5.64
CA LEU A 43 0.59 -0.52 -4.82
C LEU A 43 -0.06 0.43 -3.81
N SER A 44 0.70 1.34 -3.19
CA SER A 44 0.14 2.31 -2.26
C SER A 44 -0.78 3.31 -2.95
N LEU A 45 -0.39 3.80 -4.14
CA LEU A 45 -1.21 4.68 -4.98
C LEU A 45 -2.50 3.99 -5.46
N LEU A 46 -2.44 2.70 -5.78
CA LEU A 46 -3.63 1.89 -6.15
C LEU A 46 -4.56 1.59 -4.97
N GLY A 47 -4.24 2.04 -3.74
CA GLY A 47 -5.08 1.87 -2.55
C GLY A 47 -4.59 0.81 -1.57
N GLY A 48 -3.42 0.22 -1.81
CA GLY A 48 -2.75 -0.75 -0.93
C GLY A 48 -1.95 -0.13 0.22
N PHE A 49 -2.11 1.17 0.50
CA PHE A 49 -1.27 1.91 1.45
C PHE A 49 -1.35 1.35 2.87
N ILE A 50 -2.51 0.82 3.29
CA ILE A 50 -2.70 0.20 4.62
C ILE A 50 -1.90 -1.10 4.70
N GLY A 51 -1.97 -1.94 3.67
CA GLY A 51 -1.23 -3.20 3.57
C GLY A 51 0.28 -2.99 3.55
N VAL A 52 0.75 -2.01 2.78
CA VAL A 52 2.17 -1.60 2.76
C VAL A 52 2.60 -1.10 4.13
N TYR A 53 1.86 -0.15 4.74
CA TYR A 53 2.20 0.41 6.06
C TYR A 53 2.23 -0.67 7.15
N CYS A 54 1.25 -1.57 7.16
CA CYS A 54 1.16 -2.63 8.15
C CYS A 54 2.29 -3.65 7.95
N GLY A 55 2.62 -3.98 6.70
CA GLY A 55 3.78 -4.78 6.33
C GLY A 55 5.09 -4.15 6.79
N MET A 56 5.31 -2.86 6.52
CA MET A 56 6.49 -2.11 6.98
C MET A 56 6.66 -2.20 8.49
N LYS A 57 5.60 -1.89 9.26
CA LYS A 57 5.65 -1.91 10.73
C LYS A 57 5.90 -3.31 11.27
N ARG A 58 5.18 -4.32 10.76
CA ARG A 58 5.28 -5.71 11.23
C ARG A 58 6.65 -6.30 10.95
N PHE A 59 7.16 -6.10 9.74
CA PHE A 59 8.41 -6.69 9.29
C PHE A 59 9.63 -5.86 9.69
N ARG A 60 9.43 -4.62 10.15
CA ARG A 60 10.47 -3.59 10.40
C ARG A 60 11.41 -3.46 9.19
N HIS A 61 10.85 -3.65 8.00
CA HIS A 61 11.57 -3.63 6.74
C HIS A 61 11.30 -2.29 6.05
N LYS A 62 12.37 -1.64 5.56
CA LYS A 62 12.31 -0.31 4.91
C LYS A 62 11.65 0.81 5.74
N THR A 63 11.76 0.76 7.08
CA THR A 63 11.23 1.79 7.98
C THR A 63 12.11 3.03 8.12
N LYS A 64 13.40 2.95 7.76
CA LYS A 64 14.35 4.08 7.81
C LYS A 64 14.34 4.98 6.57
N HIS A 65 13.75 4.53 5.47
CA HIS A 65 13.65 5.35 4.26
C HIS A 65 12.51 6.35 4.41
N PHE A 66 12.86 7.59 4.77
CA PHE A 66 11.90 8.66 5.00
C PHE A 66 11.01 8.90 3.77
N SER A 67 11.60 8.88 2.57
CA SER A 67 10.88 8.96 1.30
C SER A 67 9.80 7.89 1.16
N PHE A 68 10.08 6.67 1.63
CA PHE A 68 9.13 5.56 1.53
C PHE A 68 7.92 5.78 2.44
N LYS A 69 8.16 6.20 3.68
CA LYS A 69 7.09 6.54 4.63
C LYS A 69 6.26 7.71 4.12
N PHE A 70 6.90 8.71 3.52
CA PHE A 70 6.22 9.88 2.97
C PHE A 70 5.25 9.51 1.85
N VAL A 71 5.66 8.66 0.90
CA VAL A 71 4.77 8.22 -0.19
C VAL A 71 3.56 7.44 0.34
N VAL A 72 3.76 6.55 1.32
CA VAL A 72 2.64 5.81 1.94
C VAL A 72 1.65 6.76 2.62
N ILE A 73 2.15 7.75 3.38
CA ILE A 73 1.29 8.75 4.03
C ILE A 73 0.57 9.61 2.97
N LEU A 74 1.30 10.09 1.95
CA LEU A 74 0.72 10.89 0.88
C LEU A 74 -0.39 10.12 0.15
N SER A 75 -0.16 8.85 -0.18
CA SER A 75 -1.19 8.00 -0.79
C SER A 75 -2.41 7.83 0.11
N ALA A 76 -2.23 7.72 1.43
CA ALA A 76 -3.35 7.67 2.37
C ALA A 76 -4.18 8.96 2.35
N PHE A 77 -3.54 10.13 2.33
CA PHE A 77 -4.22 11.42 2.21
C PHE A 77 -4.97 11.57 0.89
N VAL A 78 -4.36 11.13 -0.22
CA VAL A 78 -5.03 11.13 -1.53
C VAL A 78 -6.32 10.32 -1.46
N TRP A 79 -6.26 9.09 -0.97
CA TRP A 79 -7.46 8.24 -0.85
C TRP A 79 -8.49 8.80 0.14
N LEU A 80 -8.05 9.45 1.22
CA LEU A 80 -8.94 10.07 2.21
C LEU A 80 -9.69 11.30 1.66
N ILE A 81 -9.14 12.02 0.69
CA ILE A 81 -9.79 13.16 0.03
C ILE A 81 -10.64 12.69 -1.16
N LEU A 82 -10.11 11.72 -1.92
CA LEU A 82 -10.71 11.25 -3.17
C LEU A 82 -11.96 10.40 -2.93
N MET A 83 -12.00 9.61 -1.85
CA MET A 83 -13.19 8.82 -1.46
C MET A 83 -14.42 9.68 -1.14
N PRO A 84 -14.36 10.68 -0.22
CA PRO A 84 -15.48 11.56 0.06
C PRO A 84 -15.89 12.42 -1.14
N TYR A 85 -14.91 12.91 -1.91
CA TYR A 85 -15.20 13.69 -3.11
C TYR A 85 -15.97 12.87 -4.14
N TRP A 86 -15.54 11.63 -4.39
CA TRP A 86 -16.26 10.71 -5.28
C TRP A 86 -17.65 10.36 -4.74
N TYR A 87 -17.79 10.14 -3.44
CA TYR A 87 -19.08 9.85 -2.82
C TYR A 87 -20.07 11.01 -2.95
N PHE A 88 -19.63 12.25 -2.75
CA PHE A 88 -20.49 13.43 -2.75
C PHE A 88 -20.79 13.98 -4.16
N PHE A 89 -19.89 13.80 -5.14
CA PHE A 89 -20.04 14.36 -6.49
C PHE A 89 -20.63 13.38 -7.51
N LEU A 90 -20.65 12.08 -7.20
CA LEU A 90 -21.04 11.02 -8.14
C LEU A 90 -22.34 10.29 -7.74
N GLU A 91 -22.96 10.65 -6.61
CA GLU A 91 -24.38 10.43 -6.29
C GLU A 91 -25.19 11.68 -6.61
#